data_AF-A0A495ZIM7-F1
#
_entry.id   AF-A0A495ZIM7-F1
#
_cell.length_a   1.000
_cell.length_b   1.000
_cell.length_c   1.000
_cell.angle_alpha   90.00
_cell.angle_beta   90.00
_cell.angle_gamma   90.00
#
_symmetry.space_group_name_H-M   'P 1'
#
loop_
_entity.id
_entity.type
_entity.pdbx_description
1 polymer ?
#
loop_
_entity_poly.entity_id
_entity_poly.type
_entity_poly.pdbx_seq_one_letter_code
_entity_poly.pdbx_strand_id
1 'polypeptide(L)'
;MEIQLELLMTHQKSDSSEAKLTLSLTGNPWTDFGIVSLCEELGLSAPPFLVGKPFLTENEATITINASDIETVETWFNNMLRSRWNQIYWLSRVGKILPDRSLTYDAEGFVVTDEKTQITEGEKARIKELSPQTQVKDEMPIAQARLSFIGMPADARKIRRDRERLVQNFVQNWILPRGKKRCEISGRASDKLEKVLQMVNPFSNKHHNIKMRGFLGNNNNFEMGPIFHLVQLCMTLEAHVPFVYNPSAKPDPTTFLILPEIANLSLLAQVYVRLQMNLKDISDRREIATSTNLRAIRRVSDTYSLAITLFHNIFYRFTVEHDSDNEGHWDFAPLDEPEQIRRQVTRWVIIPFARKQNIRFGNFHIVEVDHRLYDLIRPIPFNNGSDIRLVPDILSCAESSAPGGENGIRHLNQAIATSDSRLMKVAIFGIWKHTDAIDFRPQKGRPHPVRLLRHFIQHFLEVNAVLNEELREDLRALGNTVGQIFNHDVTLISKLYNISSENAFRSVLNQVLFRLYKVSTGDAAKELLPLRQERIRRILDEMSPENWKEMAETLSTFVSLSAFNTNVFESKPQSNGETQ
;
A
#
# COMPACT_ATOMS: atom_id res chain seq x y z
N MET A 1 73.58 44.74 -7.66
CA MET A 1 73.31 44.20 -6.31
C MET A 1 71.86 44.57 -5.99
N GLU A 2 70.91 43.70 -5.73
CA GLU A 2 70.90 42.28 -5.40
C GLU A 2 69.45 41.77 -5.60
N ILE A 3 69.36 40.65 -6.32
CA ILE A 3 68.57 39.47 -5.98
C ILE A 3 67.06 39.48 -6.33
N GLN A 4 66.80 38.79 -7.44
CA GLN A 4 65.57 38.05 -7.72
C GLN A 4 65.28 37.04 -6.61
N LEU A 5 64.04 37.06 -6.09
CA LEU A 5 63.47 35.93 -5.37
C LEU A 5 62.28 35.44 -6.17
N GLU A 6 62.53 34.35 -6.91
CA GLU A 6 61.51 33.47 -7.47
C GLU A 6 60.62 32.94 -6.34
N LEU A 7 59.35 33.31 -6.33
CA LEU A 7 58.33 32.58 -5.62
C LEU A 7 57.67 31.60 -6.60
N LEU A 8 58.00 30.32 -6.42
CA LEU A 8 57.38 29.19 -7.08
C LEU A 8 55.85 29.31 -7.03
N MET A 9 55.24 29.55 -8.18
CA MET A 9 53.84 29.21 -8.40
C MET A 9 53.74 27.68 -8.51
N THR A 10 53.45 27.01 -7.39
CA THR A 10 52.92 25.65 -7.43
C THR A 10 51.53 25.71 -8.04
N HIS A 11 51.45 25.57 -9.36
CA HIS A 11 50.26 25.08 -10.04
C HIS A 11 50.00 23.64 -9.58
N GLN A 12 49.36 23.47 -8.43
CA GLN A 12 48.54 22.29 -8.21
C GLN A 12 47.32 22.40 -9.14
N LYS A 13 47.46 21.89 -10.37
CA LYS A 13 46.33 21.33 -11.10
C LYS A 13 45.78 20.22 -10.23
N SER A 14 44.67 20.45 -9.52
CA SER A 14 43.89 19.34 -9.00
C SER A 14 43.20 18.69 -10.20
N ASP A 15 43.81 17.63 -10.72
CA ASP A 15 43.16 16.63 -11.56
C ASP A 15 42.05 15.94 -10.75
N SER A 16 40.90 16.60 -10.53
CA SER A 16 39.71 15.84 -10.16
C SER A 16 38.92 15.60 -11.43
N SER A 17 39.20 14.47 -12.09
CA SER A 17 38.33 13.88 -13.11
C SER A 17 36.96 13.49 -12.56
N GLU A 18 36.68 13.75 -11.28
CA GLU A 18 35.45 13.39 -10.59
C GLU A 18 34.42 14.52 -10.66
N ALA A 19 33.18 14.18 -11.04
CA ALA A 19 32.03 15.07 -11.02
C ALA A 19 31.01 14.62 -9.96
N LYS A 20 30.81 15.46 -8.94
CA LYS A 20 29.84 15.23 -7.86
C LYS A 20 28.47 15.82 -8.20
N LEU A 21 27.41 15.03 -7.99
CA LEU A 21 26.01 15.44 -8.03
C LEU A 21 25.38 15.26 -6.65
N THR A 22 24.72 16.30 -6.16
CA THR A 22 23.92 16.28 -4.94
C THR A 22 22.45 16.49 -5.31
N LEU A 23 21.60 15.56 -4.87
CA LEU A 23 20.16 15.57 -5.07
C LEU A 23 19.49 15.73 -3.70
N SER A 24 18.87 16.88 -3.46
CA SER A 24 18.18 17.15 -2.20
C SER A 24 16.74 16.62 -2.21
N LEU A 25 16.25 16.24 -1.03
CA LEU A 25 14.86 15.90 -0.76
C LEU A 25 13.95 17.06 -1.20
N THR A 26 12.94 16.75 -2.02
CA THR A 26 12.10 17.76 -2.65
C THR A 26 10.75 17.94 -1.95
N GLY A 27 10.31 16.93 -1.19
CA GLY A 27 8.95 16.85 -0.64
C GLY A 27 7.91 16.44 -1.69
N ASN A 28 8.34 16.06 -2.90
CA ASN A 28 7.51 15.42 -3.90
C ASN A 28 7.82 13.89 -3.89
N PRO A 29 6.94 13.04 -3.31
CA PRO A 29 7.10 11.60 -3.27
C PRO A 29 7.52 10.96 -4.59
N TRP A 30 7.03 11.44 -5.75
CA TRP A 30 7.43 10.91 -7.06
C TRP A 30 8.89 11.19 -7.40
N THR A 31 9.34 12.42 -7.10
CA THR A 31 10.72 12.83 -7.37
C THR A 31 11.66 12.17 -6.36
N ASP A 32 11.29 12.14 -5.08
CA ASP A 32 12.09 11.56 -4.01
C ASP A 32 12.28 10.05 -4.18
N PHE A 33 11.22 9.32 -4.60
CA PHE A 33 11.36 7.92 -5.05
C PHE A 33 12.27 7.78 -6.26
N GLY A 34 12.19 8.69 -7.22
CA GLY A 34 13.06 8.69 -8.39
C GLY A 34 14.54 8.83 -8.01
N ILE A 35 14.85 9.67 -7.01
CA ILE A 35 16.22 9.85 -6.50
C ILE A 35 16.72 8.52 -5.92
N VAL A 36 15.92 7.90 -5.05
CA VAL A 36 16.23 6.60 -4.43
C VAL A 36 16.39 5.51 -5.48
N SER A 37 15.45 5.39 -6.42
CA SER A 37 15.47 4.41 -7.49
C SER A 37 16.72 4.53 -8.38
N LEU A 38 17.15 5.77 -8.70
CA LEU A 38 18.39 6.01 -9.43
C LEU A 38 19.62 5.61 -8.60
N CYS A 39 19.65 5.96 -7.32
CA CYS A 39 20.77 5.60 -6.44
C CYS A 39 20.89 4.08 -6.27
N GLU A 40 19.78 3.38 -6.10
CA GLU A 40 19.78 1.92 -5.97
C GLU A 40 20.26 1.24 -7.26
N GLU A 41 19.79 1.69 -8.42
CA GLU A 41 20.25 1.19 -9.74
C GLU A 41 21.77 1.31 -9.90
N LEU A 42 22.32 2.48 -9.56
CA LEU A 42 23.76 2.74 -9.61
C LEU A 42 24.53 1.91 -8.56
N GLY A 43 23.98 1.76 -7.36
CA GLY A 43 24.58 1.00 -6.27
C GLY A 43 24.64 -0.51 -6.52
N LEU A 44 23.60 -1.08 -7.15
CA LEU A 44 23.52 -2.49 -7.53
C LEU A 44 24.36 -2.81 -8.76
N SER A 45 24.26 -1.98 -9.81
CA SER A 45 24.99 -2.21 -11.07
C SER A 45 26.48 -1.89 -10.95
N ALA A 46 26.86 -0.99 -10.03
CA ALA A 46 28.22 -0.51 -9.80
C ALA A 46 28.99 -0.23 -11.11
N PRO A 47 28.48 0.65 -11.99
CA PRO A 47 29.10 0.85 -13.30
C PRO A 47 30.52 1.41 -13.18
N PRO A 48 31.39 1.17 -14.18
CA PRO A 48 32.82 1.47 -14.08
C PRO A 48 33.15 2.95 -13.91
N PHE A 49 32.26 3.85 -14.32
CA PHE A 49 32.43 5.29 -14.13
C PHE A 49 32.04 5.77 -12.73
N LEU A 50 31.41 4.94 -11.90
CA LEU A 50 30.91 5.36 -10.59
C LEU A 50 32.04 5.35 -9.55
N VAL A 51 32.25 6.49 -8.88
CA VAL A 51 33.26 6.65 -7.83
C VAL A 51 32.61 6.36 -6.48
N GLY A 52 32.57 5.07 -6.13
CA GLY A 52 31.95 4.59 -4.90
C GLY A 52 30.42 4.51 -4.94
N LYS A 53 29.81 3.80 -4.00
CA LYS A 53 28.35 3.67 -3.95
C LYS A 53 27.68 5.01 -3.64
N PRO A 54 26.48 5.29 -4.19
CA PRO A 54 25.72 6.47 -3.81
C PRO A 54 25.53 6.54 -2.30
N PHE A 55 25.65 7.74 -1.74
CA PHE A 55 25.51 7.97 -0.30
C PHE A 55 24.25 8.78 -0.01
N LEU A 56 23.35 8.24 0.81
CA LEU A 56 22.08 8.87 1.16
C LEU A 56 22.05 9.24 2.64
N THR A 57 21.75 10.50 2.90
CA THR A 57 21.42 11.03 4.23
C THR A 57 19.90 11.21 4.37
N GLU A 58 19.44 11.83 5.44
CA GLU A 58 18.04 12.23 5.57
C GLU A 58 17.60 13.19 4.44
N ASN A 59 18.44 14.17 4.10
CA ASN A 59 18.04 15.28 3.25
C ASN A 59 18.63 15.23 1.84
N GLU A 60 19.69 14.46 1.61
CA GLU A 60 20.43 14.51 0.35
C GLU A 60 21.00 13.15 -0.06
N ALA A 61 21.01 12.90 -1.37
CA ALA A 61 21.76 11.84 -2.01
C ALA A 61 22.97 12.43 -2.74
N THR A 62 24.15 11.83 -2.56
CA THR A 62 25.39 12.19 -3.24
C THR A 62 25.81 11.07 -4.18
N ILE A 63 26.10 11.43 -5.43
CA ILE A 63 26.61 10.53 -6.45
C ILE A 63 27.85 11.16 -7.07
N THR A 64 28.94 10.40 -7.16
CA THR A 64 30.20 10.87 -7.77
C THR A 64 30.57 9.96 -8.92
N ILE A 65 30.94 10.55 -10.06
CA ILE A 65 31.35 9.81 -11.26
C ILE A 65 32.71 10.27 -11.75
N ASN A 66 33.44 9.41 -12.44
CA ASN A 66 34.61 9.74 -13.22
C ASN A 66 34.15 10.31 -14.57
N ALA A 67 34.28 11.62 -14.73
CA ALA A 67 33.91 12.39 -15.89
C ALA A 67 34.95 12.34 -17.04
N SER A 68 36.01 11.52 -16.93
CA SER A 68 37.01 11.35 -18.00
C SER A 68 36.44 10.66 -19.23
N ASP A 69 35.40 9.84 -19.07
CA ASP A 69 34.79 9.04 -20.14
C ASP A 69 33.26 9.27 -20.19
N ILE A 70 32.88 10.36 -20.84
CA ILE A 70 31.48 10.78 -21.01
C ILE A 70 30.70 9.75 -21.84
N GLU A 71 31.32 9.13 -22.83
CA GLU A 71 30.68 8.18 -23.73
C GLU A 71 30.23 6.93 -22.97
N THR A 72 31.06 6.41 -22.06
CA THR A 72 30.69 5.29 -21.19
C THR A 72 29.52 5.65 -20.27
N VAL A 73 29.51 6.88 -19.72
CA VAL A 73 28.39 7.37 -18.88
C VAL A 73 27.10 7.44 -19.70
N GLU A 74 27.12 8.10 -20.85
CA GLU A 74 25.94 8.22 -21.72
C GLU A 74 25.44 6.86 -22.20
N THR A 75 26.34 5.96 -22.58
CA THR A 75 25.99 4.60 -23.04
C THR A 75 25.28 3.82 -21.93
N TRP A 76 25.78 3.88 -20.70
CA TRP A 76 25.16 3.21 -19.57
C TRP A 76 23.78 3.76 -19.27
N PHE A 77 23.61 5.09 -19.22
CA PHE A 77 22.31 5.71 -18.97
C PHE A 77 21.28 5.41 -20.08
N ASN A 78 21.72 5.36 -21.34
CA ASN A 78 20.86 4.93 -22.46
C ASN A 78 20.42 3.47 -22.31
N ASN A 79 21.34 2.57 -21.94
CA ASN A 79 21.05 1.17 -21.71
C ASN A 79 20.10 0.96 -20.52
N MET A 80 20.33 1.69 -19.42
CA MET A 80 19.47 1.68 -18.24
C MET A 80 18.05 2.15 -18.58
N LEU A 81 17.90 3.28 -19.30
CA LEU A 81 16.57 3.74 -19.74
C LEU A 81 15.90 2.76 -20.70
N ARG A 82 16.64 2.11 -21.60
CA ARG A 82 16.07 1.06 -22.49
C ARG A 82 15.58 -0.13 -21.67
N SER A 83 16.38 -0.61 -20.72
CA SER A 83 16.01 -1.71 -19.83
C SER A 83 14.73 -1.39 -19.06
N ARG A 84 14.68 -0.21 -18.42
CA ARG A 84 13.50 0.27 -17.69
C ARG A 84 12.29 0.51 -18.60
N TRP A 85 12.49 0.95 -19.83
CA TRP A 85 11.41 1.05 -20.81
C TRP A 85 10.83 -0.32 -21.14
N ASN A 86 11.67 -1.33 -21.32
CA ASN A 86 11.20 -2.70 -21.56
C ASN A 86 10.39 -3.24 -20.38
N GLN A 87 10.72 -2.85 -19.15
CA GLN A 87 9.94 -3.15 -17.94
C GLN A 87 8.57 -2.47 -17.87
N ILE A 88 8.22 -1.58 -18.82
CA ILE A 88 6.81 -1.15 -18.99
C ILE A 88 5.97 -2.34 -19.44
N TYR A 89 6.53 -3.30 -20.18
CA TYR A 89 5.78 -4.37 -20.82
C TYR A 89 6.09 -5.72 -20.20
N TRP A 90 5.06 -6.55 -20.07
CA TRP A 90 5.16 -7.95 -19.66
C TRP A 90 4.34 -8.84 -20.60
N LEU A 91 4.46 -10.15 -20.44
CA LEU A 91 3.56 -11.09 -21.10
C LEU A 91 2.11 -10.84 -20.67
N SER A 92 1.24 -10.63 -21.65
CA SER A 92 -0.20 -10.57 -21.43
C SER A 92 -0.67 -11.83 -20.71
N ARG A 93 -1.85 -11.79 -20.08
CA ARG A 93 -2.42 -12.97 -19.43
C ARG A 93 -2.42 -14.21 -20.34
N VAL A 94 -2.71 -14.01 -21.63
CA VAL A 94 -2.66 -15.07 -22.64
C VAL A 94 -1.22 -15.55 -22.87
N GLY A 95 -0.27 -14.62 -23.07
CA GLY A 95 1.14 -14.97 -23.22
C GLY A 95 1.72 -15.73 -22.02
N LYS A 96 1.24 -15.46 -20.81
CA LYS A 96 1.64 -16.21 -19.61
C LYS A 96 1.12 -17.64 -19.60
N ILE A 97 -0.16 -17.83 -19.93
CA ILE A 97 -0.84 -19.13 -19.93
C ILE A 97 -0.26 -20.08 -20.99
N LEU A 98 0.11 -19.56 -22.15
CA LEU A 98 0.57 -20.35 -23.29
C LEU A 98 2.08 -20.61 -23.22
N PRO A 99 2.55 -21.88 -23.16
CA PRO A 99 3.91 -22.28 -22.73
C PRO A 99 5.07 -21.82 -23.63
N ASP A 100 4.82 -21.45 -24.89
CA ASP A 100 5.89 -21.10 -25.84
C ASP A 100 5.89 -19.62 -26.24
N ARG A 101 5.18 -18.76 -25.50
CA ARG A 101 5.17 -17.31 -25.76
C ARG A 101 6.22 -16.59 -24.92
N SER A 102 6.95 -15.68 -25.56
CA SER A 102 7.93 -14.79 -24.95
C SER A 102 7.78 -13.39 -25.54
N LEU A 103 8.32 -12.38 -24.86
CA LEU A 103 8.41 -11.04 -25.44
C LEU A 103 9.45 -11.04 -26.55
N THR A 104 9.10 -10.47 -27.70
CA THR A 104 10.03 -10.23 -28.80
C THR A 104 10.59 -8.82 -28.71
N TYR A 105 11.78 -8.62 -29.31
CA TYR A 105 12.49 -7.36 -29.30
C TYR A 105 12.85 -6.95 -30.73
N ASP A 106 12.78 -5.66 -31.01
CA ASP A 106 13.22 -5.10 -32.29
C ASP A 106 14.75 -4.95 -32.37
N ALA A 107 15.24 -4.47 -33.51
CA ALA A 107 16.67 -4.29 -33.78
C ALA A 107 17.37 -3.33 -32.80
N GLU A 108 16.65 -2.43 -32.13
CA GLU A 108 17.20 -1.51 -31.12
C GLU A 108 17.15 -2.10 -29.69
N GLY A 109 16.57 -3.29 -29.55
CA GLY A 109 16.42 -4.02 -28.28
C GLY A 109 15.20 -3.57 -27.47
N PHE A 110 14.17 -3.01 -28.10
CA PHE A 110 12.91 -2.64 -27.43
C PHE A 110 11.83 -3.69 -27.64
N VAL A 111 10.97 -3.92 -26.64
CA VAL A 111 9.83 -4.84 -26.75
C VAL A 111 8.91 -4.43 -27.90
N VAL A 112 8.53 -5.39 -28.75
CA VAL A 112 7.54 -5.21 -29.82
C VAL A 112 6.13 -5.23 -29.21
N THR A 113 5.41 -4.10 -29.30
CA THR A 113 4.16 -3.89 -28.53
C THR A 113 2.87 -4.24 -29.26
N ASP A 114 2.94 -4.36 -30.58
CA ASP A 114 1.83 -4.59 -31.50
C ASP A 114 1.76 -6.03 -32.02
N GLU A 115 2.70 -6.88 -31.60
CA GLU A 115 2.71 -8.30 -31.93
C GLU A 115 1.44 -8.99 -31.40
N LYS A 116 0.74 -9.65 -32.33
CA LYS A 116 -0.40 -10.52 -32.04
C LYS A 116 -0.05 -11.93 -32.46
N THR A 117 -0.59 -12.88 -31.71
CA THR A 117 -0.47 -14.30 -32.04
C THR A 117 -1.83 -14.90 -32.35
N GLN A 118 -1.83 -15.85 -33.28
CA GLN A 118 -2.97 -16.70 -33.59
C GLN A 118 -3.17 -17.73 -32.46
N ILE A 119 -4.42 -17.90 -32.03
CA ILE A 119 -4.83 -18.77 -30.93
C ILE A 119 -5.64 -19.93 -31.49
N THR A 120 -5.10 -21.14 -31.39
CA THR A 120 -5.75 -22.39 -31.80
C THR A 120 -6.91 -22.75 -30.84
N GLU A 121 -7.86 -23.59 -31.29
CA GLU A 121 -8.98 -24.02 -30.43
C GLU A 121 -8.52 -24.71 -29.13
N GLY A 122 -7.43 -25.49 -29.17
CA GLY A 122 -6.86 -26.10 -27.97
C GLY A 122 -6.31 -25.07 -26.98
N GLU A 123 -5.66 -24.02 -27.47
CA GLU A 123 -5.20 -22.90 -26.65
C GLU A 123 -6.38 -22.11 -26.07
N LYS A 124 -7.47 -21.92 -26.84
CA LYS A 124 -8.69 -21.28 -26.33
C LYS A 124 -9.29 -22.04 -25.15
N ALA A 125 -9.34 -23.37 -25.24
CA ALA A 125 -9.83 -24.22 -24.15
C ALA A 125 -8.98 -24.02 -22.87
N ARG A 126 -7.65 -24.09 -22.99
CA ARG A 126 -6.72 -23.87 -21.88
C ARG A 126 -6.84 -22.48 -21.24
N ILE A 127 -7.02 -21.42 -22.05
CA ILE A 127 -7.21 -20.06 -21.53
C ILE A 127 -8.52 -19.95 -20.76
N LYS A 128 -9.61 -20.55 -21.27
CA LYS A 128 -10.91 -20.56 -20.57
C LYS A 128 -10.88 -21.37 -19.28
N GLU A 129 -10.11 -22.45 -19.23
CA GLU A 129 -9.91 -23.25 -18.02
C GLU A 129 -9.18 -22.46 -16.93
N LEU A 130 -8.02 -21.86 -17.27
CA LEU A 130 -7.17 -21.17 -16.29
C LEU A 130 -7.59 -19.72 -16.01
N SER A 131 -8.40 -19.13 -16.88
CA SER A 131 -8.93 -17.77 -16.72
C SER A 131 -10.32 -17.62 -17.38
N PRO A 132 -11.39 -18.17 -16.77
CA PRO A 132 -12.75 -18.19 -17.34
C PRO A 132 -13.31 -16.83 -17.77
N GLN A 133 -12.89 -15.77 -17.09
CA GLN A 133 -13.29 -14.38 -17.34
C GLN A 133 -12.61 -13.73 -18.56
N THR A 134 -11.62 -14.36 -19.18
CA THR A 134 -10.88 -13.79 -20.31
C THR A 134 -11.68 -13.98 -21.60
N GLN A 135 -11.97 -12.89 -22.31
CA GLN A 135 -12.51 -12.96 -23.67
C GLN A 135 -11.42 -13.41 -24.63
N VAL A 136 -11.54 -14.63 -25.15
CA VAL A 136 -10.57 -15.22 -26.08
C VAL A 136 -11.00 -14.95 -27.52
N LYS A 137 -10.08 -14.39 -28.32
CA LYS A 137 -10.24 -14.13 -29.75
C LYS A 137 -9.23 -14.97 -30.55
N ASP A 138 -9.41 -15.03 -31.87
CA ASP A 138 -8.49 -15.75 -32.78
C ASP A 138 -7.09 -15.12 -32.77
N GLU A 139 -7.01 -13.79 -32.64
CA GLU A 139 -5.75 -13.08 -32.46
C GLU A 139 -5.72 -12.33 -31.13
N MET A 140 -4.66 -12.55 -30.36
CA MET A 140 -4.48 -11.92 -29.04
C MET A 140 -3.09 -11.29 -28.92
N PRO A 141 -2.95 -10.15 -28.22
CA PRO A 141 -1.66 -9.52 -27.99
C PRO A 141 -0.78 -10.36 -27.06
N ILE A 142 0.51 -10.45 -27.37
CA ILE A 142 1.51 -11.13 -26.51
C ILE A 142 2.02 -10.20 -25.41
N ALA A 143 2.31 -8.94 -25.75
CA ALA A 143 2.76 -7.94 -24.79
C ALA A 143 1.58 -7.17 -24.18
N GLN A 144 1.71 -6.82 -22.90
CA GLN A 144 0.78 -5.94 -22.19
C GLN A 144 1.56 -4.90 -21.41
N ALA A 145 1.18 -3.63 -21.54
CA ALA A 145 1.73 -2.57 -20.73
C ALA A 145 1.27 -2.72 -19.27
N ARG A 146 2.21 -2.55 -18.34
CA ARG A 146 1.97 -2.64 -16.91
C ARG A 146 0.92 -1.65 -16.47
N LEU A 147 0.08 -2.05 -15.52
CA LEU A 147 -1.04 -1.21 -15.07
C LEU A 147 -0.58 -0.02 -14.19
N SER A 148 0.63 -0.06 -13.65
CA SER A 148 1.23 1.03 -12.87
C SER A 148 1.84 2.16 -13.71
N PHE A 149 2.06 1.96 -15.02
CA PHE A 149 2.65 3.00 -15.88
C PHE A 149 1.66 4.17 -16.10
N ILE A 150 2.04 5.41 -15.76
CA ILE A 150 1.12 6.56 -15.81
C ILE A 150 0.99 7.22 -17.18
N GLY A 151 1.42 6.54 -18.26
CA GLY A 151 1.40 7.07 -19.63
C GLY A 151 0.55 6.26 -20.61
N MET A 152 0.34 6.84 -21.79
CA MET A 152 -0.26 6.21 -22.97
C MET A 152 0.83 5.56 -23.84
N PRO A 153 0.47 4.65 -24.78
CA PRO A 153 1.45 4.07 -25.71
C PRO A 153 2.23 5.11 -26.54
N ALA A 154 1.60 6.24 -26.87
CA ALA A 154 2.26 7.35 -27.56
C ALA A 154 3.37 7.99 -26.70
N ASP A 155 3.17 8.04 -25.39
CA ASP A 155 4.15 8.59 -24.46
C ASP A 155 5.35 7.67 -24.30
N ALA A 156 5.12 6.36 -24.19
CA ALA A 156 6.20 5.37 -24.18
C ALA A 156 7.05 5.48 -25.47
N ARG A 157 6.42 5.60 -26.65
CA ARG A 157 7.14 5.83 -27.91
C ARG A 157 7.93 7.14 -27.93
N LYS A 158 7.40 8.20 -27.32
CA LYS A 158 8.11 9.48 -27.20
C LYS A 158 9.34 9.36 -26.31
N ILE A 159 9.25 8.68 -25.17
CA ILE A 159 10.39 8.42 -24.28
C ILE A 159 11.49 7.66 -25.04
N ARG A 160 11.12 6.62 -25.79
CA ARG A 160 12.05 5.88 -26.65
C ARG A 160 12.75 6.79 -27.67
N ARG A 161 11.99 7.61 -28.40
CA ARG A 161 12.54 8.52 -29.42
C ARG A 161 13.47 9.57 -28.85
N ASP A 162 13.10 10.15 -27.70
CA ASP A 162 13.83 11.28 -27.11
C ASP A 162 14.99 10.84 -26.19
N ARG A 163 15.15 9.53 -25.96
CA ARG A 163 16.07 8.91 -24.97
C ARG A 163 17.49 9.48 -25.03
N GLU A 164 18.15 9.38 -26.18
CA GLU A 164 19.57 9.77 -26.33
C GLU A 164 19.80 11.23 -26.02
N ARG A 165 18.95 12.11 -26.56
CA ARG A 165 18.97 13.55 -26.27
C ARG A 165 18.76 13.83 -24.78
N LEU A 166 17.83 13.12 -24.12
CA LEU A 166 17.57 13.30 -22.69
C LEU A 166 18.77 12.89 -21.84
N VAL A 167 19.44 11.78 -22.19
CA VAL A 167 20.65 11.31 -21.52
C VAL A 167 21.82 12.29 -21.73
N GLN A 168 22.05 12.74 -22.95
CA GLN A 168 23.09 13.73 -23.25
C GLN A 168 22.89 15.03 -22.44
N ASN A 169 21.66 15.55 -22.41
CA ASN A 169 21.33 16.75 -21.62
C ASN A 169 21.56 16.52 -20.12
N PHE A 170 21.23 15.33 -19.63
CA PHE A 170 21.46 14.94 -18.24
C PHE A 170 22.95 14.91 -17.89
N VAL A 171 23.75 14.16 -18.66
CA VAL A 171 25.20 13.97 -18.40
C VAL A 171 25.95 15.29 -18.52
N GLN A 172 25.66 16.09 -19.56
CA GLN A 172 26.25 17.42 -19.72
C GLN A 172 25.90 18.34 -18.55
N ASN A 173 24.65 18.33 -18.06
CA ASN A 173 24.26 19.17 -16.93
C ASN A 173 24.86 18.70 -15.58
N TRP A 174 25.16 17.41 -15.45
CA TRP A 174 25.90 16.87 -14.32
C TRP A 174 27.33 17.40 -14.33
N ILE A 175 28.07 17.19 -15.43
CA ILE A 175 29.50 17.49 -15.50
C ILE A 175 29.75 19.00 -15.55
N LEU A 176 29.00 19.73 -16.39
CA LEU A 176 29.22 21.15 -16.64
C LEU A 176 27.89 21.93 -16.54
N PRO A 177 27.45 22.30 -15.32
CA PRO A 177 26.25 23.10 -15.13
C PRO A 177 26.45 24.53 -15.63
N ARG A 178 26.06 24.78 -16.89
CA ARG A 178 26.12 26.09 -17.52
C ARG A 178 24.76 26.51 -18.07
N GLY A 179 24.60 27.80 -18.35
CA GLY A 179 23.41 28.37 -18.97
C GLY A 179 22.70 29.41 -18.13
N LYS A 180 21.80 30.16 -18.77
CA LYS A 180 21.07 31.28 -18.12
C LYS A 180 19.83 30.84 -17.35
N LYS A 181 19.27 29.67 -17.67
CA LYS A 181 18.08 29.15 -16.98
C LYS A 181 18.52 28.45 -15.69
N ARG A 182 17.64 28.43 -14.69
CA ARG A 182 17.85 27.72 -13.43
C ARG A 182 16.73 26.74 -13.19
N CYS A 183 17.08 25.52 -12.77
CA CYS A 183 16.11 24.55 -12.30
C CYS A 183 15.46 25.08 -11.01
N GLU A 184 14.13 25.10 -10.94
CA GLU A 184 13.41 25.58 -9.75
C GLU A 184 13.63 24.69 -8.52
N ILE A 185 13.93 23.39 -8.73
CA ILE A 185 14.12 22.42 -7.64
C ILE A 185 15.55 22.44 -7.11
N SER A 186 16.58 22.35 -7.99
CA SER A 186 17.99 22.31 -7.55
C SER A 186 18.69 23.67 -7.54
N GLY A 187 18.10 24.71 -8.14
CA GLY A 187 18.79 25.98 -8.41
C GLY A 187 19.93 25.89 -9.44
N ARG A 188 20.22 24.68 -9.96
CA ARG A 188 21.33 24.38 -10.88
C ARG A 188 21.13 25.07 -12.23
N ALA A 189 22.19 25.65 -12.77
CA ALA A 189 22.18 26.31 -14.08
C ALA A 189 22.00 25.27 -15.20
N SER A 190 21.25 25.65 -16.24
CA SER A 190 21.08 24.84 -17.44
C SER A 190 20.87 25.69 -18.70
N ASP A 191 21.35 25.19 -19.83
CA ASP A 191 21.10 25.77 -21.15
C ASP A 191 19.65 25.50 -21.60
N LYS A 192 19.05 24.41 -21.10
CA LYS A 192 17.71 23.96 -21.49
C LYS A 192 16.93 23.42 -20.30
N LEU A 193 15.65 23.77 -20.22
CA LEU A 193 14.70 23.13 -19.31
C LEU A 193 13.82 22.18 -20.13
N GLU A 194 13.46 21.05 -19.54
CA GLU A 194 12.59 20.05 -20.16
C GLU A 194 11.16 20.23 -19.65
N LYS A 195 10.18 20.13 -20.56
CA LYS A 195 8.77 20.20 -20.20
C LYS A 195 8.36 18.94 -19.45
N VAL A 196 7.83 19.11 -18.25
CA VAL A 196 7.33 18.02 -17.42
C VAL A 196 5.88 17.78 -17.77
N LEU A 197 5.66 16.67 -18.46
CA LEU A 197 4.32 16.21 -18.74
C LEU A 197 3.80 15.36 -17.57
N GLN A 198 2.48 15.22 -17.48
CA GLN A 198 1.84 14.46 -16.40
C GLN A 198 2.29 13.00 -16.33
N MET A 199 2.65 12.39 -17.46
CA MET A 199 3.16 11.03 -17.44
C MET A 199 4.60 10.91 -16.95
N VAL A 200 5.35 12.02 -16.88
CA VAL A 200 6.70 12.07 -16.27
C VAL A 200 6.58 12.30 -14.76
N ASN A 201 5.64 13.15 -14.34
CA ASN A 201 5.32 13.34 -12.94
C ASN A 201 3.81 13.60 -12.77
N PRO A 202 3.10 12.73 -12.04
CA PRO A 202 1.66 12.83 -11.89
C PRO A 202 1.24 14.06 -11.08
N PHE A 203 2.14 14.73 -10.36
CA PHE A 203 1.87 15.95 -9.58
C PHE A 203 2.07 17.25 -10.38
N SER A 204 2.44 17.18 -11.66
CA SER A 204 2.77 18.36 -12.49
C SER A 204 1.56 19.09 -13.10
N ASN A 205 0.30 18.71 -12.78
CA ASN A 205 -0.89 19.32 -13.37
C ASN A 205 -1.50 20.49 -12.55
N LYS A 206 -2.29 21.33 -13.25
CA LYS A 206 -3.04 22.49 -12.76
C LYS A 206 -4.28 22.16 -11.91
N HIS A 207 -4.73 20.91 -11.88
CA HIS A 207 -6.05 20.51 -11.35
C HIS A 207 -6.01 19.51 -10.20
N HIS A 208 -4.86 19.33 -9.55
CA HIS A 208 -4.81 18.48 -8.36
C HIS A 208 -5.38 19.20 -7.15
N ASN A 209 -6.14 18.45 -6.35
CA ASN A 209 -6.69 18.88 -5.07
C ASN A 209 -5.64 18.96 -3.94
N ILE A 210 -4.39 18.57 -4.21
CA ILE A 210 -3.29 18.53 -3.24
C ILE A 210 -2.22 19.54 -3.64
N LYS A 211 -1.86 20.41 -2.70
CA LYS A 211 -0.66 21.24 -2.80
C LYS A 211 0.55 20.39 -2.41
N MET A 212 1.41 20.07 -3.38
CA MET A 212 2.68 19.39 -3.11
C MET A 212 3.74 20.41 -2.70
N ARG A 213 4.52 20.09 -1.67
CA ARG A 213 5.67 20.91 -1.26
C ARG A 213 6.67 20.96 -2.42
N GLY A 214 7.22 22.14 -2.72
CA GLY A 214 8.23 22.32 -3.78
C GLY A 214 7.70 22.43 -5.21
N PHE A 215 6.39 22.30 -5.45
CA PHE A 215 5.79 22.54 -6.77
C PHE A 215 4.87 23.76 -6.73
N LEU A 216 5.21 24.80 -7.50
CA LEU A 216 4.40 26.00 -7.63
C LEU A 216 3.11 25.63 -8.38
N GLY A 217 1.96 25.91 -7.77
CA GLY A 217 0.62 25.73 -8.35
C GLY A 217 0.30 26.73 -9.47
N ASN A 218 1.23 26.92 -10.41
CA ASN A 218 1.09 27.86 -11.50
C ASN A 218 0.58 27.19 -12.79
N ASN A 219 -0.28 27.93 -13.47
CA ASN A 219 -1.09 27.54 -14.62
C ASN A 219 -0.34 27.28 -15.93
N ASN A 220 0.96 26.96 -15.92
CA ASN A 220 1.74 26.73 -17.14
C ASN A 220 2.44 25.36 -17.13
N ASN A 221 2.81 24.87 -18.31
CA ASN A 221 3.57 23.64 -18.47
C ASN A 221 4.86 23.75 -17.64
N PHE A 222 4.90 23.07 -16.50
CA PHE A 222 6.05 23.08 -15.60
C PHE A 222 7.29 22.62 -16.36
N GLU A 223 8.36 23.41 -16.30
CA GLU A 223 9.66 23.07 -16.90
C GLU A 223 10.65 22.75 -15.78
N MET A 224 11.53 21.78 -16.01
CA MET A 224 12.51 21.36 -15.01
C MET A 224 13.90 21.12 -15.58
N GLY A 225 14.92 21.12 -14.72
CA GLY A 225 16.29 20.84 -15.13
C GLY A 225 16.48 19.40 -15.63
N PRO A 226 17.43 19.14 -16.55
CA PRO A 226 17.67 17.81 -17.11
C PRO A 226 17.92 16.71 -16.07
N ILE A 227 18.62 17.06 -14.97
CA ILE A 227 18.86 16.16 -13.83
C ILE A 227 17.57 15.58 -13.27
N PHE A 228 16.66 16.45 -12.83
CA PHE A 228 15.42 15.99 -12.21
C PHE A 228 14.42 15.43 -13.22
N HIS A 229 14.51 15.82 -14.49
CA HIS A 229 13.71 15.18 -15.55
C HIS A 229 14.09 13.71 -15.71
N LEU A 230 15.39 13.38 -15.73
CA LEU A 230 15.83 11.98 -15.75
C LEU A 230 15.39 11.23 -14.49
N VAL A 231 15.55 11.84 -13.31
CA VAL A 231 15.11 11.27 -12.02
C VAL A 231 13.62 10.91 -12.05
N GLN A 232 12.76 11.79 -12.56
CA GLN A 232 11.32 11.52 -12.68
C GLN A 232 10.99 10.46 -13.74
N LEU A 233 11.79 10.36 -14.81
CA LEU A 233 11.69 9.26 -15.75
C LEU A 233 12.08 7.92 -15.12
N CYS A 234 13.11 7.88 -14.26
CA CYS A 234 13.46 6.67 -13.51
C CYS A 234 12.26 6.17 -12.70
N MET A 235 11.55 7.08 -12.00
CA MET A 235 10.32 6.73 -11.27
C MET A 235 9.17 6.31 -12.19
N THR A 236 8.97 7.01 -13.31
CA THR A 236 7.92 6.67 -14.30
C THR A 236 8.08 5.26 -14.86
N LEU A 237 9.34 4.82 -15.01
CA LEU A 237 9.71 3.52 -15.54
C LEU A 237 9.98 2.47 -14.45
N GLU A 238 9.82 2.80 -13.16
CA GLU A 238 10.03 1.88 -12.03
C GLU A 238 8.96 0.77 -11.97
N ALA A 239 9.38 -0.50 -11.97
CA ALA A 239 8.46 -1.64 -11.94
C ALA A 239 7.88 -1.90 -10.54
N HIS A 240 8.62 -1.52 -9.49
CA HIS A 240 8.28 -1.80 -8.10
C HIS A 240 7.46 -0.70 -7.43
N VAL A 241 6.68 0.05 -8.21
CA VAL A 241 5.70 1.00 -7.66
C VAL A 241 4.47 0.22 -7.19
N PRO A 242 4.09 0.26 -5.89
CA PRO A 242 2.90 -0.41 -5.41
C PRO A 242 1.65 0.09 -6.13
N PHE A 243 0.84 -0.82 -6.67
CA PHE A 243 -0.38 -0.45 -7.37
C PHE A 243 -1.51 -1.46 -7.19
N VAL A 244 -2.74 -0.99 -7.37
CA VAL A 244 -3.92 -1.86 -7.53
C VAL A 244 -4.82 -1.32 -8.63
N TYR A 245 -5.24 -2.21 -9.52
CA TYR A 245 -6.19 -1.94 -10.59
C TYR A 245 -7.57 -2.45 -10.21
N ASN A 246 -8.55 -1.55 -10.19
CA ASN A 246 -9.95 -1.87 -9.96
C ASN A 246 -10.70 -1.83 -11.31
N PRO A 247 -10.99 -2.99 -11.94
CA PRO A 247 -11.73 -3.05 -13.19
C PRO A 247 -13.20 -2.65 -13.05
N SER A 248 -13.76 -2.71 -11.83
CA SER A 248 -15.17 -2.45 -11.55
C SER A 248 -15.43 -1.01 -11.07
N ALA A 249 -14.39 -0.20 -10.92
CA ALA A 249 -14.53 1.21 -10.59
C ALA A 249 -15.41 1.92 -11.63
N LYS A 250 -16.36 2.73 -11.17
CA LYS A 250 -17.24 3.54 -12.01
C LYS A 250 -16.83 5.01 -11.92
N PRO A 251 -16.90 5.78 -13.02
CA PRO A 251 -17.41 5.40 -14.34
C PRO A 251 -16.44 4.53 -15.16
N ASP A 252 -15.17 4.45 -14.78
CA ASP A 252 -14.13 3.77 -15.56
C ASP A 252 -13.17 2.97 -14.68
N PRO A 253 -12.58 1.89 -15.23
CA PRO A 253 -11.50 1.17 -14.56
C PRO A 253 -10.37 2.11 -14.13
N THR A 254 -9.96 1.97 -12.87
CA THR A 254 -9.03 2.91 -12.23
C THR A 254 -7.86 2.13 -11.63
N THR A 255 -6.65 2.60 -11.87
CA THR A 255 -5.44 2.17 -11.16
C THR A 255 -5.14 3.14 -10.03
N PHE A 256 -4.89 2.61 -8.84
CA PHE A 256 -4.41 3.34 -7.67
C PHE A 256 -2.92 3.05 -7.51
N LEU A 257 -2.07 4.07 -7.64
CA LEU A 257 -0.67 3.98 -7.20
C LEU A 257 -0.58 4.38 -5.74
N ILE A 258 0.35 3.78 -4.99
CA ILE A 258 0.52 4.09 -3.57
C ILE A 258 1.99 4.38 -3.32
N LEU A 259 2.28 5.56 -2.78
CA LEU A 259 3.64 6.06 -2.55
C LEU A 259 3.82 6.48 -1.09
N PRO A 260 4.86 6.00 -0.38
CA PRO A 260 5.27 6.62 0.88
C PRO A 260 5.63 8.09 0.69
N GLU A 261 5.14 8.92 1.60
CA GLU A 261 5.60 10.30 1.78
C GLU A 261 6.54 10.32 2.99
N ILE A 262 7.81 9.96 2.76
CA ILE A 262 8.85 9.88 3.80
C ILE A 262 9.81 11.05 3.62
N ALA A 263 9.91 11.91 4.63
CA ALA A 263 10.79 13.08 4.64
C ALA A 263 12.25 12.73 5.01
N ASN A 264 12.75 11.57 4.57
CA ASN A 264 14.07 11.05 4.87
C ASN A 264 14.51 10.11 3.74
N LEU A 265 15.48 10.51 2.91
CA LEU A 265 15.92 9.73 1.75
C LEU A 265 16.57 8.40 2.14
N SER A 266 17.35 8.35 3.22
CA SER A 266 17.95 7.11 3.73
C SER A 266 16.89 6.10 4.16
N LEU A 267 15.85 6.55 4.88
CA LEU A 267 14.74 5.69 5.26
C LEU A 267 13.89 5.29 4.05
N LEU A 268 13.65 6.21 3.12
CA LEU A 268 12.93 5.92 1.88
C LEU A 268 13.65 4.85 1.05
N ALA A 269 14.98 4.86 1.02
CA ALA A 269 15.78 3.81 0.37
C ALA A 269 15.60 2.43 1.03
N GLN A 270 15.58 2.37 2.35
CA GLN A 270 15.27 1.11 3.06
C GLN A 270 13.88 0.59 2.68
N VAL A 271 12.86 1.46 2.70
CA VAL A 271 11.50 1.10 2.29
C VAL A 271 11.46 0.67 0.82
N TYR A 272 12.16 1.36 -0.08
CA TYR A 272 12.22 1.00 -1.49
C TYR A 272 12.81 -0.39 -1.71
N VAL A 273 13.93 -0.73 -1.07
CA VAL A 273 14.54 -2.07 -1.14
C VAL A 273 13.58 -3.14 -0.63
N ARG A 274 12.84 -2.87 0.47
CA ARG A 274 11.80 -3.79 0.96
C ARG A 274 10.71 -4.01 -0.08
N LEU A 275 10.23 -2.95 -0.73
CA LEU A 275 9.21 -3.06 -1.77
C LEU A 275 9.72 -3.86 -2.97
N GLN A 276 10.97 -3.69 -3.39
CA GLN A 276 11.55 -4.50 -4.47
C GLN A 276 11.55 -6.00 -4.13
N MET A 277 11.84 -6.35 -2.87
CA MET A 277 11.86 -7.75 -2.43
C MET A 277 10.46 -8.34 -2.22
N ASN A 278 9.53 -7.55 -1.69
CA ASN A 278 8.27 -8.06 -1.15
C ASN A 278 7.11 -7.97 -2.12
N LEU A 279 7.14 -7.09 -3.12
CA LEU A 279 6.08 -7.03 -4.12
C LEU A 279 6.10 -8.27 -5.02
N LYS A 280 4.96 -8.57 -5.65
CA LYS A 280 4.85 -9.63 -6.66
C LYS A 280 5.58 -9.20 -7.92
N ASP A 281 6.41 -10.07 -8.48
CA ASP A 281 6.94 -9.88 -9.82
C ASP A 281 5.86 -10.20 -10.86
N ILE A 282 5.21 -9.16 -11.38
CA ILE A 282 4.20 -9.29 -12.43
C ILE A 282 4.81 -9.68 -13.78
N SER A 283 6.13 -9.73 -13.91
CA SER A 283 6.80 -10.29 -15.09
C SER A 283 6.89 -11.81 -15.01
N ASP A 284 6.82 -12.42 -13.80
CA ASP A 284 6.81 -13.88 -13.63
C ASP A 284 5.60 -14.46 -14.36
N ARG A 285 5.86 -15.49 -15.17
CA ARG A 285 4.87 -16.22 -15.94
C ARG A 285 3.83 -16.90 -15.05
N ARG A 286 4.21 -17.32 -13.85
CA ARG A 286 3.34 -17.98 -12.87
C ARG A 286 2.30 -17.02 -12.29
N GLU A 287 2.57 -15.71 -12.28
CA GLU A 287 1.65 -14.70 -11.76
C GLU A 287 0.60 -14.30 -12.81
N ILE A 288 -0.46 -15.09 -12.95
CA ILE A 288 -1.54 -14.86 -13.93
C ILE A 288 -2.36 -13.59 -13.59
N ALA A 289 -2.45 -13.24 -12.30
CA ALA A 289 -3.18 -12.09 -11.80
C ALA A 289 -2.32 -10.81 -11.85
N THR A 290 -2.55 -9.98 -12.87
CA THR A 290 -1.75 -8.75 -13.10
C THR A 290 -2.40 -7.47 -12.56
N SER A 291 -3.48 -7.58 -11.78
CA SER A 291 -4.24 -6.43 -11.27
C SER A 291 -3.50 -5.66 -10.16
N THR A 292 -2.50 -6.25 -9.53
CA THR A 292 -1.75 -5.61 -8.43
C THR A 292 -0.44 -6.34 -8.23
N ASN A 293 0.59 -5.62 -7.77
CA ASN A 293 1.83 -6.19 -7.26
C ASN A 293 1.88 -6.28 -5.73
N LEU A 294 0.83 -5.87 -5.01
CA LEU A 294 0.75 -6.08 -3.57
C LEU A 294 0.39 -7.53 -3.26
N ARG A 295 1.02 -8.10 -2.23
CA ARG A 295 0.63 -9.39 -1.69
C ARG A 295 -0.57 -9.25 -0.74
N ALA A 296 -1.29 -10.37 -0.57
CA ALA A 296 -2.44 -10.51 0.33
C ALA A 296 -3.67 -9.63 0.03
N ILE A 297 -3.65 -8.81 -1.03
CA ILE A 297 -4.82 -8.05 -1.46
C ILE A 297 -5.63 -8.86 -2.48
N ARG A 298 -6.91 -9.08 -2.17
CA ARG A 298 -7.86 -9.72 -3.10
C ARG A 298 -8.71 -8.68 -3.82
N ARG A 299 -9.16 -7.66 -3.10
CA ARG A 299 -9.98 -6.55 -3.60
C ARG A 299 -9.64 -5.27 -2.86
N VAL A 300 -9.88 -4.14 -3.53
CA VAL A 300 -9.79 -2.82 -2.90
C VAL A 300 -11.16 -2.46 -2.37
N SER A 301 -11.25 -2.23 -1.05
CA SER A 301 -12.45 -1.65 -0.44
C SER A 301 -12.34 -0.13 -0.30
N ASP A 302 -11.15 0.38 0.03
CA ASP A 302 -10.96 1.80 0.33
C ASP A 302 -9.46 2.19 0.43
N THR A 303 -9.19 3.48 0.63
CA THR A 303 -7.82 4.01 0.72
C THR A 303 -7.06 3.56 1.97
N TYR A 304 -7.74 3.32 3.09
CA TYR A 304 -7.09 2.84 4.32
C TYR A 304 -6.70 1.36 4.20
N SER A 305 -7.53 0.55 3.56
CA SER A 305 -7.18 -0.86 3.27
C SER A 305 -5.91 -0.95 2.42
N LEU A 306 -5.75 -0.04 1.44
CA LEU A 306 -4.54 0.07 0.64
C LEU A 306 -3.31 0.44 1.49
N ALA A 307 -3.43 1.43 2.38
CA ALA A 307 -2.35 1.84 3.27
C ALA A 307 -1.93 0.71 4.23
N ILE A 308 -2.89 0.01 4.85
CA ILE A 308 -2.62 -1.13 5.74
C ILE A 308 -1.92 -2.26 4.98
N THR A 309 -2.39 -2.57 3.78
CA THR A 309 -1.78 -3.61 2.93
C THR A 309 -0.36 -3.23 2.53
N LEU A 310 -0.10 -1.95 2.21
CA LEU A 310 1.25 -1.48 1.91
C LEU A 310 2.16 -1.59 3.15
N PHE A 311 1.67 -1.19 4.33
CA PHE A 311 2.38 -1.37 5.59
C PHE A 311 2.76 -2.84 5.82
N HIS A 312 1.82 -3.75 5.58
CA HIS A 312 2.09 -5.18 5.60
C HIS A 312 3.19 -5.59 4.62
N ASN A 313 3.19 -5.09 3.38
CA ASN A 313 4.23 -5.41 2.39
C ASN A 313 5.60 -4.79 2.71
N ILE A 314 5.69 -3.78 3.59
CA ILE A 314 6.96 -3.15 3.98
C ILE A 314 7.58 -3.84 5.20
N PHE A 315 6.76 -4.14 6.21
CA PHE A 315 7.24 -4.56 7.53
C PHE A 315 7.28 -6.07 7.74
N TYR A 316 6.85 -6.84 6.75
CA TYR A 316 6.91 -8.29 6.77
C TYR A 316 8.00 -8.82 5.87
N ARG A 317 8.62 -9.91 6.30
CA ARG A 317 9.37 -10.76 5.37
C ARG A 317 8.38 -11.61 4.58
N PHE A 318 8.69 -11.84 3.31
CA PHE A 318 8.02 -12.85 2.50
C PHE A 318 9.09 -13.82 2.02
N THR A 319 9.16 -15.00 2.63
CA THR A 319 9.99 -16.09 2.12
C THR A 319 9.19 -16.84 1.06
N VAL A 320 9.75 -16.94 -0.14
CA VAL A 320 9.23 -17.82 -1.18
C VAL A 320 9.73 -19.22 -0.84
N GLU A 321 8.92 -20.03 -0.15
CA GLU A 321 9.14 -21.48 -0.22
C GLU A 321 8.89 -21.91 -1.67
N HIS A 322 9.75 -22.81 -2.17
CA HIS A 322 9.91 -23.11 -3.59
C HIS A 322 8.69 -23.74 -4.30
N ASP A 323 7.56 -23.92 -3.63
CA ASP A 323 6.32 -24.47 -4.21
C ASP A 323 5.26 -23.38 -4.42
N SER A 324 5.01 -23.08 -5.70
CA SER A 324 4.30 -21.90 -6.20
C SER A 324 2.78 -21.87 -6.01
N ASP A 325 2.19 -22.73 -5.18
CA ASP A 325 0.71 -22.84 -5.10
C ASP A 325 0.11 -22.48 -3.73
N ASN A 326 0.93 -22.22 -2.71
CA ASN A 326 0.43 -21.90 -1.37
C ASN A 326 1.04 -20.61 -0.81
N GLU A 327 0.35 -19.48 -1.03
CA GLU A 327 0.55 -18.23 -0.26
C GLU A 327 0.34 -18.44 1.28
N GLY A 328 -0.04 -19.65 1.70
CA GLY A 328 -0.23 -20.07 3.09
C GLY A 328 1.04 -20.38 3.89
N HIS A 329 2.21 -20.55 3.25
CA HIS A 329 3.47 -20.94 3.91
C HIS A 329 4.54 -19.84 4.01
N TRP A 330 4.18 -18.57 3.75
CA TRP A 330 5.17 -17.49 3.88
C TRP A 330 5.60 -17.33 5.34
N ASP A 331 6.89 -17.16 5.57
CA ASP A 331 7.43 -16.72 6.86
C ASP A 331 7.07 -15.26 7.06
N PHE A 332 5.92 -15.03 7.70
CA PHE A 332 5.41 -13.70 8.06
C PHE A 332 6.09 -13.19 9.34
N ALA A 333 7.42 -13.30 9.46
CA ALA A 333 8.14 -12.70 10.56
C ALA A 333 8.10 -11.16 10.43
N PRO A 334 7.58 -10.44 11.45
CA PRO A 334 7.71 -8.99 11.48
C PRO A 334 9.20 -8.65 11.59
N LEU A 335 9.64 -7.65 10.83
CA LEU A 335 11.01 -7.18 10.90
C LEU A 335 11.24 -6.46 12.24
N ASP A 336 12.32 -6.77 12.95
CA ASP A 336 12.77 -6.02 14.11
C ASP A 336 13.31 -4.64 13.67
N GLU A 337 12.38 -3.73 13.36
CA GLU A 337 12.70 -2.37 12.93
C GLU A 337 12.75 -1.44 14.16
N PRO A 338 13.79 -0.59 14.29
CA PRO A 338 13.86 0.44 15.32
C PRO A 338 12.55 1.24 15.41
N GLU A 339 12.11 1.54 16.64
CA GLU A 339 10.90 2.33 16.87
C GLU A 339 10.90 3.68 16.14
N GLN A 340 12.09 4.27 15.95
CA GLN A 340 12.28 5.50 15.18
C GLN A 340 11.87 5.38 13.71
N ILE A 341 12.05 4.21 13.10
CA ILE A 341 11.62 3.94 11.71
C ILE A 341 10.10 3.88 11.66
N ARG A 342 9.48 3.15 12.60
CA ARG A 342 8.02 2.99 12.69
C ARG A 342 7.29 4.32 12.85
N ARG A 343 7.86 5.25 13.61
CA ARG A 343 7.29 6.60 13.82
C ARG A 343 7.42 7.54 12.62
N GLN A 344 8.32 7.25 11.67
CA GLN A 344 8.56 8.13 10.51
C GLN A 344 7.81 7.69 9.25
N VAL A 345 7.38 6.42 9.17
CA VAL A 345 6.64 5.88 8.03
C VAL A 345 5.14 5.96 8.32
N THR A 346 4.56 7.16 8.34
CA THR A 346 3.15 7.36 8.76
C THR A 346 2.26 7.92 7.66
N ARG A 347 2.81 8.36 6.53
CA ARG A 347 2.04 9.10 5.52
C ARG A 347 2.22 8.55 4.12
N TRP A 348 1.11 8.48 3.38
CA TRP A 348 1.03 7.85 2.06
C TRP A 348 0.22 8.71 1.11
N VAL A 349 0.64 8.75 -0.15
CA VAL A 349 -0.12 9.37 -1.23
C VAL A 349 -0.67 8.28 -2.14
N ILE A 350 -1.99 8.29 -2.34
CA ILE A 350 -2.69 7.41 -3.26
C ILE A 350 -3.11 8.23 -4.49
N ILE A 351 -2.65 7.78 -5.65
CA ILE A 351 -2.84 8.45 -6.94
C ILE A 351 -3.75 7.59 -7.82
N PRO A 352 -5.06 7.90 -7.87
CA PRO A 352 -5.97 7.23 -8.78
C PRO A 352 -5.85 7.81 -10.19
N PHE A 353 -5.76 6.95 -11.20
CA PHE A 353 -5.84 7.33 -12.60
C PHE A 353 -6.54 6.29 -13.47
N ALA A 354 -7.19 6.76 -14.53
CA ALA A 354 -7.83 5.94 -15.55
C ALA A 354 -7.21 6.24 -16.93
N ARG A 355 -6.98 5.18 -17.74
CA ARG A 355 -6.50 5.32 -19.12
C ARG A 355 -7.68 5.33 -20.09
N LYS A 356 -7.88 6.45 -20.79
CA LYS A 356 -8.85 6.60 -21.90
C LYS A 356 -8.11 6.96 -23.18
N GLN A 357 -8.64 7.91 -23.95
CA GLN A 357 -7.88 8.62 -25.00
C GLN A 357 -6.70 9.39 -24.39
N ASN A 358 -6.86 9.88 -23.15
CA ASN A 358 -5.83 10.52 -22.34
C ASN A 358 -5.84 9.91 -20.93
N ILE A 359 -4.77 10.15 -20.17
CA ILE A 359 -4.73 9.84 -18.74
C ILE A 359 -5.64 10.81 -17.98
N ARG A 360 -6.54 10.29 -17.16
CA ARG A 360 -7.39 11.09 -16.28
C ARG A 360 -7.08 10.73 -14.83
N PHE A 361 -6.64 11.72 -14.08
CA PHE A 361 -6.42 11.57 -12.65
C PHE A 361 -7.73 11.81 -11.88
N GLY A 362 -7.96 10.99 -10.85
CA GLY A 362 -8.97 11.28 -9.83
C GLY A 362 -8.43 12.22 -8.75
N ASN A 363 -9.18 12.35 -7.66
CA ASN A 363 -8.69 13.07 -6.49
C ASN A 363 -7.53 12.31 -5.87
N PHE A 364 -6.43 13.00 -5.60
CA PHE A 364 -5.33 12.38 -4.88
C PHE A 364 -5.74 12.30 -3.42
N HIS A 365 -5.32 11.23 -2.74
CA HIS A 365 -5.61 11.02 -1.32
C HIS A 365 -4.30 11.00 -0.54
N ILE A 366 -4.26 11.77 0.55
CA ILE A 366 -3.23 11.62 1.58
C ILE A 366 -3.86 10.78 2.70
N VAL A 367 -3.20 9.67 3.04
CA VAL A 367 -3.57 8.82 4.15
C VAL A 367 -2.48 8.90 5.19
N GLU A 368 -2.85 9.34 6.39
CA GLU A 368 -1.99 9.33 7.57
C GLU A 368 -2.40 8.16 8.47
N VAL A 369 -1.42 7.41 8.94
CA VAL A 369 -1.60 6.24 9.80
C VAL A 369 -0.86 6.44 11.11
N ASP A 370 -1.41 5.86 12.17
CA ASP A 370 -0.77 5.87 13.48
C ASP A 370 0.44 4.93 13.48
N HIS A 371 1.54 5.34 14.10
CA HIS A 371 2.74 4.51 14.27
C HIS A 371 2.45 3.14 14.93
N ARG A 372 1.40 3.03 15.75
CA ARG A 372 0.91 1.79 16.37
C ARG A 372 0.34 0.79 15.37
N LEU A 373 0.05 1.21 14.12
CA LEU A 373 -0.40 0.30 13.07
C LEU A 373 0.56 -0.88 12.89
N TYR A 374 1.86 -0.66 13.07
CA TYR A 374 2.84 -1.73 13.02
C TYR A 374 2.58 -2.82 14.07
N ASP A 375 2.21 -2.46 15.29
CA ASP A 375 1.91 -3.41 16.36
C ASP A 375 0.55 -4.12 16.13
N LEU A 376 -0.37 -3.48 15.39
CA LEU A 376 -1.66 -4.04 15.02
C LEU A 376 -1.57 -5.04 13.86
N ILE A 377 -0.66 -4.83 12.91
CA ILE A 377 -0.54 -5.75 11.77
C ILE A 377 0.18 -7.03 12.15
N ARG A 378 1.11 -6.99 13.14
CA ARG A 378 1.95 -8.11 13.65
C ARG A 378 1.14 -9.41 13.81
N PRO A 379 1.72 -10.60 13.52
CA PRO A 379 1.00 -11.86 13.72
C PRO A 379 0.55 -11.99 15.17
N ILE A 380 -0.72 -12.33 15.37
CA ILE A 380 -1.32 -12.46 16.71
C ILE A 380 -1.42 -13.97 17.01
N PRO A 381 -0.81 -14.47 18.10
CA PRO A 381 -0.86 -15.89 18.46
C PRO A 381 -2.29 -16.43 18.53
N PHE A 382 -2.54 -17.58 17.89
CA PHE A 382 -3.86 -18.20 17.82
C PHE A 382 -3.80 -19.74 17.72
N ASN A 383 -4.21 -20.45 18.77
CA ASN A 383 -4.39 -21.91 18.81
C ASN A 383 -3.21 -22.76 18.27
N ASN A 384 -2.57 -23.56 19.15
CA ASN A 384 -1.61 -24.62 18.78
C ASN A 384 -0.58 -24.22 17.69
N GLY A 385 0.05 -23.06 17.83
CA GLY A 385 1.16 -22.63 16.98
C GLY A 385 0.78 -21.99 15.65
N SER A 386 -0.50 -21.61 15.43
CA SER A 386 -0.87 -20.76 14.30
C SER A 386 -1.00 -19.29 14.73
N ASP A 387 -0.84 -18.35 13.80
CA ASP A 387 -1.04 -16.92 14.06
C ASP A 387 -2.15 -16.34 13.20
N ILE A 388 -2.86 -15.33 13.70
CA ILE A 388 -3.77 -14.48 12.93
C ILE A 388 -2.95 -13.39 12.24
N ARG A 389 -3.16 -13.24 10.93
CA ARG A 389 -2.56 -12.19 10.11
C ARG A 389 -3.68 -11.28 9.62
N LEU A 390 -3.67 -10.04 10.09
CA LEU A 390 -4.77 -9.10 9.87
C LEU A 390 -5.19 -8.96 8.39
N VAL A 391 -4.23 -8.71 7.50
CA VAL A 391 -4.52 -8.44 6.09
C VAL A 391 -5.07 -9.68 5.37
N PRO A 392 -4.32 -10.81 5.26
CA PRO A 392 -4.81 -11.96 4.51
C PRO A 392 -6.00 -12.65 5.20
N ASP A 393 -6.04 -12.78 6.53
CA ASP A 393 -7.06 -13.60 7.20
C ASP A 393 -8.35 -12.85 7.53
N ILE A 394 -8.33 -11.52 7.59
CA ILE A 394 -9.49 -10.71 7.98
C ILE A 394 -9.85 -9.70 6.89
N LEU A 395 -8.98 -8.73 6.61
CA LEU A 395 -9.35 -7.58 5.78
C LEU A 395 -9.56 -7.95 4.31
N SER A 396 -8.70 -8.78 3.74
CA SER A 396 -8.80 -9.22 2.33
C SER A 396 -10.00 -10.15 2.07
N CYS A 397 -10.64 -10.64 3.13
CA CYS A 397 -11.74 -11.57 3.11
C CYS A 397 -13.11 -10.90 3.25
N ALA A 398 -13.15 -9.60 3.52
CA ALA A 398 -14.39 -8.83 3.68
C ALA A 398 -14.86 -8.26 2.35
N GLU A 399 -16.12 -8.50 1.99
CA GLU A 399 -16.79 -7.93 0.82
C GLU A 399 -18.10 -7.27 1.22
N SER A 400 -18.50 -6.23 0.50
CA SER A 400 -19.81 -5.60 0.68
C SER A 400 -20.59 -5.58 -0.64
N SER A 401 -21.89 -5.83 -0.55
CA SER A 401 -22.84 -5.72 -1.66
C SER A 401 -23.63 -4.41 -1.65
N ALA A 402 -23.54 -3.62 -0.56
CA ALA A 402 -24.29 -2.36 -0.41
C ALA A 402 -23.46 -1.23 0.24
N PRO A 403 -23.86 0.06 0.04
CA PRO A 403 -23.12 1.20 0.59
C PRO A 403 -23.01 1.20 2.13
N GLY A 404 -24.00 0.66 2.84
CA GLY A 404 -23.98 0.56 4.30
C GLY A 404 -22.85 -0.34 4.81
N GLY A 405 -22.70 -1.53 4.20
CA GLY A 405 -21.63 -2.45 4.51
C GLY A 405 -20.24 -1.94 4.10
N GLU A 406 -20.16 -1.24 2.96
CA GLU A 406 -18.92 -0.63 2.48
C GLU A 406 -18.41 0.43 3.46
N ASN A 407 -19.31 1.26 4.00
CA ASN A 407 -18.97 2.24 5.03
C ASN A 407 -18.52 1.56 6.34
N GLY A 408 -19.14 0.45 6.74
CA GLY A 408 -18.73 -0.33 7.91
C GLY A 408 -17.30 -0.86 7.78
N ILE A 409 -16.98 -1.49 6.65
CA ILE A 409 -15.63 -1.99 6.33
C ILE A 409 -14.63 -0.83 6.25
N ARG A 410 -14.99 0.27 5.59
CA ARG A 410 -14.12 1.45 5.49
C ARG A 410 -13.81 2.05 6.87
N HIS A 411 -14.81 2.19 7.74
CA HIS A 411 -14.58 2.67 9.11
C HIS A 411 -13.74 1.69 9.92
N LEU A 412 -13.85 0.38 9.70
CA LEU A 412 -12.98 -0.62 10.33
C LEU A 412 -11.53 -0.39 9.90
N ASN A 413 -11.28 -0.31 8.59
CA ASN A 413 -9.94 -0.06 8.05
C ASN A 413 -9.37 1.28 8.52
N GLN A 414 -10.20 2.32 8.57
CA GLN A 414 -9.79 3.62 9.09
C GLN A 414 -9.44 3.54 10.59
N ALA A 415 -10.29 2.92 11.41
CA ALA A 415 -10.06 2.77 12.85
C ALA A 415 -8.76 2.02 13.16
N ILE A 416 -8.44 1.00 12.37
CA ILE A 416 -7.18 0.26 12.44
C ILE A 416 -6.02 1.18 12.06
N ALA A 417 -6.10 1.82 10.88
CA ALA A 417 -5.04 2.67 10.36
C ALA A 417 -4.71 3.85 11.29
N THR A 418 -5.72 4.47 11.90
CA THR A 418 -5.56 5.63 12.79
C THR A 418 -5.54 5.27 14.27
N SER A 419 -5.64 3.98 14.62
CA SER A 419 -5.70 3.51 16.00
C SER A 419 -6.79 4.25 16.84
N ASP A 420 -7.96 4.47 16.26
CA ASP A 420 -9.09 5.21 16.87
C ASP A 420 -10.14 4.22 17.42
N SER A 421 -10.18 4.07 18.75
CA SER A 421 -11.12 3.17 19.44
C SER A 421 -12.59 3.63 19.35
N ARG A 422 -12.85 4.93 19.26
CA ARG A 422 -14.20 5.45 19.07
C ARG A 422 -14.70 5.12 17.68
N LEU A 423 -13.85 5.25 16.66
CA LEU A 423 -14.19 4.85 15.30
C LEU A 423 -14.35 3.33 15.19
N MET A 424 -13.57 2.55 15.96
CA MET A 424 -13.75 1.11 16.05
C MET A 424 -15.16 0.72 16.51
N LYS A 425 -15.70 1.40 17.55
CA LYS A 425 -17.10 1.22 17.96
C LYS A 425 -18.07 1.45 16.80
N VAL A 426 -17.90 2.54 16.07
CA VAL A 426 -18.73 2.90 14.91
C VAL A 426 -18.64 1.83 13.81
N ALA A 427 -17.44 1.35 13.54
CA ALA A 427 -17.19 0.33 12.53
C ALA A 427 -17.89 -0.99 12.86
N ILE A 428 -17.67 -1.53 14.06
CA ILE A 428 -18.25 -2.80 14.49
C ILE A 428 -19.78 -2.72 14.60
N PHE A 429 -20.32 -1.61 15.11
CA PHE A 429 -21.76 -1.38 15.10
C PHE A 429 -22.33 -1.32 13.68
N GLY A 430 -21.64 -0.64 12.76
CA GLY A 430 -22.02 -0.56 11.35
C GLY A 430 -21.99 -1.91 10.64
N ILE A 431 -20.97 -2.73 10.91
CA ILE A 431 -20.84 -4.10 10.38
C ILE A 431 -22.00 -4.97 10.87
N TRP A 432 -22.27 -4.94 12.18
CA TRP A 432 -23.42 -5.68 12.75
C TRP A 432 -24.76 -5.21 12.16
N LYS A 433 -24.98 -3.89 12.07
CA LYS A 433 -26.23 -3.32 11.54
C LYS A 433 -26.50 -3.68 10.08
N HIS A 434 -25.44 -3.87 9.29
CA HIS A 434 -25.50 -4.21 7.87
C HIS A 434 -24.95 -5.62 7.59
N THR A 435 -25.17 -6.55 8.50
CA THR A 435 -24.68 -7.94 8.41
C THR A 435 -25.12 -8.63 7.11
N ASP A 436 -26.32 -8.33 6.64
CA ASP A 436 -26.90 -8.85 5.38
C ASP A 436 -26.16 -8.38 4.12
N ALA A 437 -25.49 -7.24 4.20
CA ALA A 437 -24.75 -6.65 3.09
C ALA A 437 -23.25 -6.98 3.10
N ILE A 438 -22.75 -7.66 4.13
CA ILE A 438 -21.32 -7.95 4.30
C ILE A 438 -21.09 -9.45 4.27
N ASP A 439 -20.18 -9.88 3.39
CA ASP A 439 -19.76 -11.28 3.28
C ASP A 439 -18.29 -11.41 3.73
N PHE A 440 -17.99 -12.47 4.48
CA PHE A 440 -16.64 -12.80 4.93
C PHE A 440 -16.26 -14.19 4.44
N ARG A 441 -15.35 -14.25 3.46
CA ARG A 441 -14.96 -15.53 2.84
C ARG A 441 -13.63 -16.04 3.39
N PRO A 442 -13.59 -17.17 4.12
CA PRO A 442 -12.35 -17.71 4.64
C PRO A 442 -11.38 -18.07 3.52
N GLN A 443 -10.08 -17.98 3.81
CA GLN A 443 -9.07 -18.63 2.99
C GLN A 443 -9.12 -20.15 3.19
N LYS A 444 -8.70 -20.90 2.18
CA LYS A 444 -8.65 -22.38 2.26
C LYS A 444 -7.79 -22.80 3.45
N GLY A 445 -8.32 -23.68 4.29
CA GLY A 445 -7.61 -24.19 5.48
C GLY A 445 -7.45 -23.20 6.64
N ARG A 446 -8.06 -22.01 6.57
CA ARG A 446 -8.00 -20.99 7.64
C ARG A 446 -9.33 -20.86 8.38
N PRO A 447 -9.33 -20.47 9.67
CA PRO A 447 -10.56 -20.18 10.39
C PRO A 447 -11.37 -19.07 9.73
N HIS A 448 -12.68 -19.05 10.01
CA HIS A 448 -13.58 -18.02 9.47
C HIS A 448 -13.16 -16.61 9.94
N PRO A 449 -13.06 -15.61 9.03
CA PRO A 449 -12.59 -14.26 9.36
C PRO A 449 -13.34 -13.60 10.52
N VAL A 450 -14.67 -13.79 10.59
CA VAL A 450 -15.51 -13.28 11.70
C VAL A 450 -15.09 -13.83 13.06
N ARG A 451 -14.62 -15.08 13.15
CA ARG A 451 -14.08 -15.64 14.40
C ARG A 451 -12.77 -14.98 14.77
N LEU A 452 -11.90 -14.75 13.78
CA LEU A 452 -10.60 -14.11 13.97
C LEU A 452 -10.75 -12.63 14.34
N LEU A 453 -11.76 -11.95 13.81
CA LEU A 453 -12.06 -10.56 14.12
C LEU A 453 -12.25 -10.34 15.63
N ARG A 454 -12.86 -11.29 16.35
CA ARG A 454 -12.98 -11.22 17.82
C ARG A 454 -11.62 -11.11 18.53
N HIS A 455 -10.67 -11.95 18.13
CA HIS A 455 -9.33 -11.94 18.70
C HIS A 455 -8.56 -10.68 18.30
N PHE A 456 -8.70 -10.25 17.04
CA PHE A 456 -8.08 -9.02 16.58
C PHE A 456 -8.59 -7.78 17.32
N ILE A 457 -9.90 -7.65 17.53
CA ILE A 457 -10.47 -6.49 18.24
C ILE A 457 -10.00 -6.45 19.70
N GLN A 458 -9.81 -7.61 20.33
CA GLN A 458 -9.18 -7.67 21.65
C GLN A 458 -7.74 -7.14 21.61
N HIS A 459 -6.90 -7.65 20.70
CA HIS A 459 -5.52 -7.17 20.49
C HIS A 459 -5.48 -5.67 20.17
N PHE A 460 -6.41 -5.18 19.37
CA PHE A 460 -6.52 -3.76 19.03
C PHE A 460 -6.75 -2.89 20.28
N LEU A 461 -7.66 -3.29 21.17
CA LEU A 461 -7.92 -2.55 22.40
C LEU A 461 -6.78 -2.67 23.43
N GLU A 462 -6.01 -3.77 23.38
CA GLU A 462 -4.78 -3.98 24.15
C GLU A 462 -3.67 -3.02 23.72
N VAL A 463 -3.35 -2.99 22.42
CA VAL A 463 -2.32 -2.08 21.85
C VAL A 463 -2.67 -0.61 22.08
N ASN A 464 -3.96 -0.27 22.06
CA ASN A 464 -4.41 1.10 22.32
C ASN A 464 -4.44 1.49 23.80
N ALA A 465 -4.22 0.55 24.73
CA ALA A 465 -4.24 0.76 26.18
C ALA A 465 -5.46 1.56 26.69
N VAL A 466 -6.64 1.30 26.08
CA VAL A 466 -7.87 2.09 26.31
C VAL A 466 -8.33 2.02 27.77
N LEU A 467 -8.20 0.85 28.39
CA LEU A 467 -8.53 0.56 29.77
C LEU A 467 -7.50 -0.43 30.32
N ASN A 468 -7.44 -0.53 31.66
CA ASN A 468 -6.68 -1.59 32.31
C ASN A 468 -7.21 -2.98 31.86
N GLU A 469 -6.34 -4.00 31.95
CA GLU A 469 -6.65 -5.34 31.45
C GLU A 469 -7.88 -5.96 32.13
N GLU A 470 -7.98 -5.84 33.45
CA GLU A 470 -9.07 -6.43 34.22
C GLU A 470 -10.45 -5.86 33.83
N LEU A 471 -10.56 -4.54 33.77
CA LEU A 471 -11.79 -3.85 33.42
C LEU A 471 -12.18 -4.11 31.97
N ARG A 472 -11.21 -4.14 31.05
CA ARG A 472 -11.44 -4.52 29.65
C ARG A 472 -11.99 -5.94 29.55
N GLU A 473 -11.41 -6.87 30.31
CA GLU A 473 -11.85 -8.27 30.36
C GLU A 473 -13.26 -8.44 30.95
N ASP A 474 -13.61 -7.65 31.96
CA ASP A 474 -14.95 -7.64 32.54
C ASP A 474 -15.99 -7.08 31.57
N LEU A 475 -15.69 -5.97 30.90
CA LEU A 475 -16.54 -5.40 29.85
C LEU A 475 -16.68 -6.34 28.65
N ARG A 476 -15.61 -7.06 28.29
CA ARG A 476 -15.62 -8.09 27.25
C ARG A 476 -16.55 -9.24 27.61
N ALA A 477 -16.45 -9.74 28.83
CA ALA A 477 -17.31 -10.83 29.31
C ALA A 477 -18.79 -10.40 29.27
N LEU A 478 -19.12 -9.23 29.83
CA LEU A 478 -20.48 -8.69 29.79
C LEU A 478 -20.94 -8.47 28.34
N GLY A 479 -20.10 -7.87 27.51
CA GLY A 479 -20.42 -7.59 26.11
C GLY A 479 -20.71 -8.84 25.29
N ASN A 480 -19.92 -9.90 25.46
CA ASN A 480 -20.15 -11.17 24.80
C ASN A 480 -21.49 -11.80 25.23
N THR A 481 -21.78 -11.83 26.53
CA THR A 481 -23.06 -12.37 27.05
C THR A 481 -24.25 -11.60 26.48
N VAL A 482 -24.21 -10.26 26.53
CA VAL A 482 -25.29 -9.41 26.03
C VAL A 482 -25.47 -9.56 24.52
N GLY A 483 -24.37 -9.55 23.76
CA GLY A 483 -24.42 -9.66 22.30
C GLY A 483 -24.89 -11.04 21.84
N GLN A 484 -24.58 -12.12 22.55
CA GLN A 484 -25.10 -13.46 22.26
C GLN A 484 -26.61 -13.56 22.51
N ILE A 485 -27.09 -13.12 23.68
CA ILE A 485 -28.48 -13.29 24.09
C ILE A 485 -29.43 -12.34 23.35
N PHE A 486 -28.97 -11.12 23.07
CA PHE A 486 -29.78 -10.04 22.50
C PHE A 486 -29.32 -9.66 21.09
N ASN A 487 -28.75 -10.60 20.33
CA ASN A 487 -28.19 -10.39 18.98
C ASN A 487 -29.18 -9.76 17.97
N HIS A 488 -30.48 -10.01 18.15
CA HIS A 488 -31.57 -9.44 17.34
C HIS A 488 -32.24 -8.21 17.97
N ASP A 489 -31.87 -7.81 19.19
CA ASP A 489 -32.48 -6.64 19.85
C ASP A 489 -31.82 -5.34 19.40
N VAL A 490 -32.33 -4.83 18.28
CA VAL A 490 -31.82 -3.59 17.69
C VAL A 490 -31.95 -2.39 18.62
N THR A 491 -32.98 -2.36 19.46
CA THR A 491 -33.23 -1.25 20.39
C THR A 491 -32.18 -1.21 21.49
N LEU A 492 -31.89 -2.36 22.10
CA LEU A 492 -30.89 -2.46 23.18
C LEU A 492 -29.48 -2.14 22.67
N ILE A 493 -29.08 -2.75 21.56
CA ILE A 493 -27.73 -2.54 20.99
C ILE A 493 -27.58 -1.08 20.53
N SER A 494 -28.62 -0.48 19.95
CA SER A 494 -28.60 0.95 19.59
C SER A 494 -28.53 1.88 20.81
N LYS A 495 -29.17 1.52 21.94
CA LYS A 495 -29.04 2.29 23.20
C LYS A 495 -27.61 2.25 23.73
N LEU A 496 -26.98 1.08 23.74
CA LEU A 496 -25.58 0.90 24.16
C LEU A 496 -24.61 1.69 23.27
N TYR A 497 -24.85 1.71 21.96
CA TYR A 497 -24.04 2.48 21.01
C TYR A 497 -24.13 4.00 21.23
N ASN A 498 -25.32 4.51 21.57
CA ASN A 498 -25.64 5.94 21.71
C ASN A 498 -25.53 6.49 23.13
N ILE A 499 -24.80 5.82 24.03
CA ILE A 499 -24.55 6.35 25.39
C ILE A 499 -23.82 7.69 25.29
N SER A 500 -24.40 8.73 25.88
CA SER A 500 -23.92 10.12 25.80
C SER A 500 -23.51 10.73 27.14
N SER A 501 -23.73 10.03 28.26
CA SER A 501 -23.35 10.48 29.61
C SER A 501 -23.20 9.30 30.56
N GLU A 502 -22.51 9.52 31.69
CA GLU A 502 -22.37 8.53 32.77
C GLU A 502 -23.73 8.04 33.30
N ASN A 503 -24.68 8.94 33.55
CA ASN A 503 -26.02 8.59 34.01
C ASN A 503 -26.79 7.74 32.99
N ALA A 504 -26.64 8.05 31.70
CA ALA A 504 -27.20 7.23 30.62
C ALA A 504 -26.54 5.85 30.61
N PHE A 505 -25.22 5.77 30.83
CA PHE A 505 -24.51 4.50 30.90
C PHE A 505 -25.02 3.63 32.05
N ARG A 506 -25.09 4.17 33.27
CA ARG A 506 -25.62 3.46 34.45
C ARG A 506 -27.06 2.99 34.25
N SER A 507 -27.90 3.84 33.66
CA SER A 507 -29.31 3.49 33.34
C SER A 507 -29.41 2.34 32.34
N VAL A 508 -28.59 2.36 31.27
CA VAL A 508 -28.58 1.29 30.28
C VAL A 508 -27.99 0.00 30.87
N LEU A 509 -26.94 0.07 31.68
CA LEU A 509 -26.42 -1.10 32.40
C LEU A 509 -27.48 -1.74 33.30
N ASN A 510 -28.22 -0.94 34.08
CA ASN A 510 -29.32 -1.45 34.90
C ASN A 510 -30.39 -2.15 34.07
N GLN A 511 -30.75 -1.58 32.90
CA GLN A 511 -31.68 -2.23 31.96
C GLN A 511 -31.13 -3.56 31.43
N VAL A 512 -29.84 -3.60 31.05
CA VAL A 512 -29.16 -4.81 30.58
C VAL A 512 -29.18 -5.88 31.67
N LEU A 513 -28.74 -5.55 32.89
CA LEU A 513 -28.67 -6.48 34.02
C LEU A 513 -30.04 -7.04 34.38
N PHE A 514 -31.07 -6.20 34.40
CA PHE A 514 -32.45 -6.63 34.65
C PHE A 514 -32.97 -7.60 33.58
N ARG A 515 -32.64 -7.35 32.30
CA ARG A 515 -33.04 -8.24 31.21
C ARG A 515 -32.27 -9.55 31.24
N LEU A 516 -30.97 -9.54 31.54
CA LEU A 516 -30.18 -10.74 31.76
C LEU A 516 -30.75 -11.58 32.91
N TYR A 517 -31.12 -10.94 34.02
CA TYR A 517 -31.78 -11.61 35.14
C TYR A 517 -33.08 -12.30 34.69
N LYS A 518 -33.95 -11.61 33.95
CA LYS A 518 -35.20 -12.20 33.42
C LYS A 518 -34.95 -13.44 32.55
N VAL A 519 -33.93 -13.38 31.68
CA VAL A 519 -33.55 -14.51 30.83
C VAL A 519 -33.01 -15.68 31.68
N SER A 520 -32.24 -15.39 32.73
CA SER A 520 -31.72 -16.41 33.66
C SER A 520 -32.79 -17.08 34.54
N THR A 521 -33.97 -16.46 34.70
CA THR A 521 -35.10 -17.02 35.46
C THR A 521 -36.11 -17.77 34.59
N GLY A 522 -35.93 -17.80 33.26
CA GLY A 522 -36.83 -18.48 32.31
C GLY A 522 -36.31 -19.81 31.79
N ASP A 523 -37.10 -20.50 30.96
CA ASP A 523 -36.75 -21.83 30.41
C ASP A 523 -35.47 -21.84 29.53
N ALA A 524 -35.05 -20.68 29.03
CA ALA A 524 -33.81 -20.47 28.27
C ALA A 524 -32.53 -20.44 29.15
N ALA A 525 -32.64 -20.60 30.48
CA ALA A 525 -31.51 -20.53 31.41
C ALA A 525 -30.43 -21.59 31.17
N LYS A 526 -30.75 -22.71 30.51
CA LYS A 526 -29.84 -23.86 30.34
C LYS A 526 -28.65 -23.61 29.40
N GLU A 527 -28.69 -22.58 28.57
CA GLU A 527 -27.64 -22.26 27.58
C GLU A 527 -26.76 -21.05 27.97
N LEU A 528 -27.01 -20.46 29.15
CA LEU A 528 -26.32 -19.25 29.59
C LEU A 528 -25.05 -19.58 30.37
N LEU A 529 -23.92 -18.98 29.99
CA LEU A 529 -22.78 -18.81 30.88
C LEU A 529 -23.07 -17.63 31.82
N PRO A 530 -23.32 -17.85 33.12
CA PRO A 530 -23.64 -16.76 34.03
C PRO A 530 -22.43 -15.84 34.18
N LEU A 531 -22.65 -14.54 33.96
CA LEU A 531 -21.66 -13.52 34.27
C LEU A 531 -21.50 -13.46 35.80
N ARG A 532 -20.28 -13.65 36.29
CA ARG A 532 -19.97 -13.59 37.73
C ARG A 532 -20.31 -12.21 38.30
N GLN A 533 -20.98 -12.18 39.45
CA GLN A 533 -21.42 -10.94 40.11
C GLN A 533 -20.26 -9.99 40.42
N GLU A 534 -19.09 -10.54 40.73
CA GLU A 534 -17.86 -9.81 41.02
C GLU A 534 -17.43 -8.92 39.85
N ARG A 535 -17.60 -9.40 38.60
CA ARG A 535 -17.26 -8.65 37.39
C ARG A 535 -18.19 -7.44 37.19
N ILE A 536 -19.49 -7.64 37.40
CA ILE A 536 -20.49 -6.56 37.31
C ILE A 536 -20.19 -5.49 38.37
N ARG A 537 -19.91 -5.93 39.61
CA ARG A 537 -19.57 -5.02 40.71
C ARG A 537 -18.34 -4.19 40.36
N ARG A 538 -17.27 -4.81 39.84
CA ARG A 538 -16.06 -4.09 39.44
C ARG A 538 -16.32 -3.05 38.36
N ILE A 539 -17.11 -3.39 37.33
CA ILE A 539 -17.51 -2.42 36.28
C ILE A 539 -18.23 -1.21 36.90
N LEU A 540 -19.11 -1.42 37.88
CA LEU A 540 -19.86 -0.33 38.50
C LEU A 540 -19.00 0.51 39.48
N ASP A 541 -18.08 -0.15 40.19
CA ASP A 541 -17.19 0.45 41.19
C ASP A 541 -16.05 1.25 40.53
N GLU A 542 -15.51 0.79 39.39
CA GLU A 542 -14.43 1.47 38.65
C GLU A 542 -14.94 2.58 37.71
N MET A 543 -16.24 2.72 37.52
CA MET A 543 -16.81 3.76 36.67
C MET A 543 -16.65 5.14 37.30
N SER A 544 -15.93 6.02 36.60
CA SER A 544 -15.65 7.40 37.00
C SER A 544 -15.95 8.40 35.88
N PRO A 545 -16.01 9.71 36.19
CA PRO A 545 -16.16 10.76 35.18
C PRO A 545 -15.07 10.74 34.10
N GLU A 546 -13.88 10.23 34.42
CA GLU A 546 -12.71 10.20 33.55
C GLU A 546 -12.66 8.99 32.60
N ASN A 547 -13.36 7.88 32.89
CA ASN A 547 -13.25 6.64 32.11
C ASN A 547 -14.58 6.05 31.60
N TRP A 548 -15.73 6.59 32.03
CA TRP A 548 -17.03 6.00 31.67
C TRP A 548 -17.25 5.93 30.16
N LYS A 549 -16.66 6.86 29.41
CA LYS A 549 -16.81 6.96 27.97
C LYS A 549 -16.08 5.81 27.28
N GLU A 550 -14.83 5.58 27.65
CA GLU A 550 -13.98 4.48 27.20
C GLU A 550 -14.62 3.13 27.56
N MET A 551 -15.20 3.03 28.77
CA MET A 551 -15.96 1.85 29.20
C MET A 551 -17.20 1.61 28.34
N ALA A 552 -18.01 2.65 28.09
CA ALA A 552 -19.20 2.55 27.26
C ALA A 552 -18.86 2.20 25.80
N GLU A 553 -17.79 2.78 25.26
CA GLU A 553 -17.31 2.49 23.91
C GLU A 553 -16.78 1.06 23.77
N THR A 554 -16.01 0.60 24.78
CA THR A 554 -15.50 -0.77 24.86
C THR A 554 -16.65 -1.79 24.96
N LEU A 555 -17.62 -1.55 25.85
CA LEU A 555 -18.78 -2.42 25.99
C LEU A 555 -19.59 -2.49 24.70
N SER A 556 -19.90 -1.33 24.09
CA SER A 556 -20.64 -1.29 22.83
C SER A 556 -19.92 -2.06 21.72
N THR A 557 -18.59 -1.97 21.66
CA THR A 557 -17.78 -2.70 20.67
C THR A 557 -17.94 -4.20 20.86
N PHE A 558 -17.79 -4.73 22.08
CA PHE A 558 -17.93 -6.16 22.33
C PHE A 558 -19.36 -6.68 22.16
N VAL A 559 -20.37 -5.89 22.55
CA VAL A 559 -21.78 -6.25 22.32
C VAL A 559 -22.07 -6.39 20.83
N SER A 560 -21.73 -5.37 20.03
CA SER A 560 -21.96 -5.40 18.59
C SER A 560 -21.16 -6.50 17.90
N LEU A 561 -19.90 -6.71 18.30
CA LEU A 561 -19.05 -7.78 17.73
C LEU A 561 -19.60 -9.17 18.04
N SER A 562 -20.05 -9.39 19.27
CA SER A 562 -20.61 -10.67 19.66
C SER A 562 -21.95 -10.93 19.00
N ALA A 563 -22.83 -9.92 18.92
CA ALA A 563 -24.09 -10.02 18.18
C ALA A 563 -23.86 -10.33 16.68
N PHE A 564 -22.86 -9.69 16.07
CA PHE A 564 -22.47 -9.96 14.69
C PHE A 564 -21.99 -11.41 14.51
N ASN A 565 -21.08 -11.86 15.37
CA ASN A 565 -20.54 -13.21 15.35
C ASN A 565 -21.66 -14.25 15.49
N THR A 566 -22.55 -14.07 16.47
CA THR A 566 -23.72 -14.93 16.67
C THR A 566 -24.61 -14.95 15.43
N ASN A 567 -24.99 -13.80 14.87
CA ASN A 567 -25.82 -13.73 13.67
C ASN A 567 -25.21 -14.48 12.49
N VAL A 568 -23.89 -14.39 12.27
CA VAL A 568 -23.20 -15.08 11.15
C VAL A 568 -23.21 -16.61 11.31
N PHE A 569 -23.15 -17.14 12.53
CA PHE A 569 -23.06 -18.59 12.76
C PHE A 569 -24.41 -19.24 13.12
N GLU A 570 -25.41 -18.50 13.61
CA GLU A 570 -26.77 -19.01 13.82
C GLU A 570 -27.61 -19.02 12.53
N SER A 571 -27.32 -18.14 11.56
CA SER A 571 -28.10 -18.00 10.32
C SER A 571 -27.81 -19.04 9.22
N LYS A 572 -26.91 -20.01 9.46
CA LYS A 572 -26.75 -21.17 8.56
C LYS A 572 -27.60 -22.33 9.10
N PRO A 573 -28.69 -22.73 8.41
CA PRO A 573 -29.38 -23.95 8.78
C PRO A 573 -28.39 -25.10 8.69
N GLN A 574 -28.46 -26.02 9.65
CA GLN A 574 -28.03 -27.39 9.43
C GLN A 574 -28.78 -27.91 8.20
N SER A 575 -28.15 -27.85 7.03
CA SER A 575 -28.54 -28.70 5.92
C SER A 575 -28.21 -30.12 6.34
N ASN A 576 -29.25 -30.85 6.76
CA ASN A 576 -29.22 -32.28 6.88
C ASN A 576 -28.62 -32.91 5.61
N GLY A 577 -27.63 -33.79 5.82
CA GLY A 577 -27.27 -34.91 4.94
C GLY A 577 -26.90 -34.59 3.50
N GLU A 578 -25.60 -34.66 3.17
CA GLU A 578 -25.04 -35.72 2.32
C GLU A 578 -23.56 -35.43 1.98
N THR A 579 -22.69 -36.29 2.52
CA THR A 579 -21.40 -36.80 1.99
C THR A 579 -20.27 -35.88 1.46
N GLN A 580 -19.12 -36.06 2.13
CA GLN A 580 -17.69 -35.97 1.74
C GLN A 580 -17.03 -34.60 1.57
#